data_AF-A0A2I8AAF5-F1
#
_entry.id   AF-A0A2I8AAF5-F1
#
_cell.length_a   1.000
_cell.length_b   1.000
_cell.length_c   1.000
_cell.angle_alpha   90.00
_cell.angle_beta   90.00
_cell.angle_gamma   90.00
#
_symmetry.space_group_name_H-M   'P 1'
#
loop_
_entity.id
_entity.type
_entity.pdbx_description
1 polymer ?
#
loop_
_entity_poly.entity_id
_entity_poly.type
_entity_poly.pdbx_seq_one_letter_code
_entity_poly.pdbx_strand_id
1 'polypeptide(L)'
;MLGLEAGKESWEFPAHIYRVGVTNAADRGLDMWANFGPAIQVKHLTLDSKLAQTIIDQVESDNIVIVCRDADAEVIKVVTQQISWGLRMRGIVRESELINWYERCLRGKFAEQLAHPLMSRLANSFKLEFPQANAIVDFLEERQYLSIPVDQFWITEIDIKDIAF
;
A
#
# COMPACT_ATOMS: atom_id res chain seq x y z
N MET A 1 -14.27 -1.75 1.48
CA MET A 1 -13.92 -3.04 2.13
C MET A 1 -13.31 -3.96 1.08
N LEU A 2 -12.21 -4.64 1.39
CA LEU A 2 -11.40 -5.51 0.52
C LEU A 2 -12.11 -6.79 0.01
N GLY A 3 -13.44 -6.85 0.04
CA GLY A 3 -14.21 -8.03 -0.41
C GLY A 3 -14.01 -9.30 0.44
N LEU A 4 -13.54 -9.16 1.68
CA LEU A 4 -13.30 -10.28 2.59
C LEU A 4 -14.61 -10.67 3.30
N GLU A 5 -14.99 -11.95 3.18
CA GLU A 5 -16.13 -12.56 3.88
C GLU A 5 -15.65 -13.36 5.09
N ALA A 6 -16.40 -13.29 6.19
CA ALA A 6 -16.08 -14.05 7.39
C ALA A 6 -16.07 -15.57 7.08
N GLY A 7 -14.98 -16.25 7.41
CA GLY A 7 -14.79 -17.69 7.14
C GLY A 7 -14.17 -18.01 5.78
N LYS A 8 -13.87 -17.01 4.95
CA LYS A 8 -13.20 -17.18 3.65
C LYS A 8 -11.80 -16.58 3.71
N GLU A 9 -10.84 -17.40 4.13
CA GLU A 9 -9.44 -16.99 4.39
C GLU A 9 -8.55 -16.98 3.14
N SER A 10 -9.06 -17.44 2.00
CA SER A 10 -8.34 -17.46 0.73
C SER A 10 -9.22 -17.00 -0.43
N TRP A 11 -8.57 -16.43 -1.45
CA TRP A 11 -9.19 -15.98 -2.68
C TRP A 11 -8.30 -16.34 -3.87
N GLU A 12 -8.88 -16.94 -4.90
CA GLU A 12 -8.19 -17.23 -6.16
C GLU A 12 -8.89 -16.51 -7.31
N PHE A 13 -8.11 -15.95 -8.22
CA PHE A 13 -8.60 -15.36 -9.47
C PHE A 13 -7.57 -15.59 -10.58
N PRO A 14 -7.99 -15.69 -11.85
CA PRO A 14 -7.07 -15.78 -12.96
C PRO A 14 -6.10 -14.61 -12.95
N ALA A 15 -4.80 -14.90 -13.05
CA ALA A 15 -3.80 -13.86 -13.13
C ALA A 15 -4.00 -13.08 -14.43
N HIS A 16 -4.34 -11.80 -14.30
CA HIS A 16 -4.46 -10.89 -15.43
C HIS A 16 -3.27 -9.94 -15.43
N ILE A 17 -2.48 -9.99 -16.50
CA ILE A 17 -1.39 -9.04 -16.74
C ILE A 17 -1.99 -7.90 -17.54
N TYR A 18 -2.37 -6.83 -16.85
CA TYR A 18 -2.73 -5.58 -17.50
C TYR A 18 -1.43 -4.82 -17.78
N ARG A 19 -1.09 -4.65 -19.06
CA ARG A 19 -0.07 -3.66 -19.44
C ARG A 19 -0.66 -2.29 -19.13
N VAL A 20 -0.33 -1.75 -17.97
CA VAL A 20 -0.53 -0.32 -17.71
C VAL A 20 0.28 0.40 -18.79
N GLY A 21 -0.43 1.15 -19.64
CA GLY A 21 0.17 1.96 -20.70
C GLY A 21 1.21 2.93 -20.14
N VAL A 22 1.94 3.59 -21.05
CA VAL A 22 3.06 4.52 -20.80
C VAL A 22 3.05 5.03 -19.36
N THR A 23 3.96 4.50 -18.54
CA THR A 23 4.13 4.95 -17.15
C THR A 23 4.25 6.47 -17.19
N ASN A 24 3.20 7.17 -16.75
CA ASN A 24 3.19 8.62 -16.58
C ASN A 24 4.05 8.98 -15.37
N ALA A 25 5.33 8.58 -15.41
CA ALA A 25 6.38 9.05 -14.54
C ALA A 25 6.73 10.53 -14.81
N ALA A 26 6.11 11.14 -15.83
CA ALA A 26 6.18 12.57 -16.10
C ALA A 26 5.35 13.41 -15.11
N ASP A 27 4.31 12.84 -14.48
CA ASP A 27 3.41 13.56 -13.58
C ASP A 27 3.60 13.16 -12.10
N ARG A 28 4.74 13.57 -11.53
CA ARG A 28 4.99 13.78 -10.07
C ARG A 28 4.44 12.69 -9.12
N GLY A 29 4.53 11.41 -9.47
CA GLY A 29 3.99 10.34 -8.64
C GLY A 29 4.61 8.97 -8.88
N LEU A 30 4.24 8.00 -8.04
CA LEU A 30 4.76 6.63 -8.02
C LEU A 30 3.66 5.64 -8.35
N ASP A 31 3.89 4.77 -9.33
CA ASP A 31 2.99 3.69 -9.70
C ASP A 31 3.67 2.35 -9.33
N MET A 32 3.03 1.57 -8.44
CA MET A 32 3.52 0.28 -7.95
C MET A 32 2.55 -0.82 -8.33
N TRP A 33 3.07 -1.99 -8.71
CA TRP A 33 2.29 -3.21 -8.86
C TRP A 33 2.70 -4.18 -7.77
N ALA A 34 1.76 -4.56 -6.91
CA ALA A 34 2.01 -5.57 -5.90
C ALA A 34 1.90 -6.97 -6.51
N ASN A 35 2.79 -7.86 -6.11
CA ASN A 35 2.77 -9.28 -6.49
C ASN A 35 1.49 -10.03 -6.05
N PHE A 36 0.70 -9.46 -5.13
CA PHE A 36 -0.61 -9.95 -4.71
C PHE A 36 -1.82 -9.31 -5.43
N GLY A 37 -1.58 -8.59 -6.54
CA GLY A 37 -2.63 -8.12 -7.45
C GLY A 37 -3.01 -6.63 -7.46
N PRO A 38 -2.90 -5.84 -6.37
CA PRO A 38 -3.29 -4.44 -6.45
C PRO A 38 -2.24 -3.59 -7.18
N ALA A 39 -2.73 -2.73 -8.07
CA ALA A 39 -2.02 -1.54 -8.52
C ALA A 39 -2.20 -0.44 -7.48
N ILE A 40 -1.10 0.16 -7.04
CA ILE A 40 -1.07 1.28 -6.10
C ILE A 40 -0.48 2.48 -6.84
N GLN A 41 -1.23 3.58 -6.88
CA GLN A 41 -0.77 4.83 -7.48
C GLN A 41 -0.75 5.92 -6.42
N VAL A 42 0.42 6.52 -6.20
CA VAL A 42 0.61 7.64 -5.28
C VAL A 42 0.86 8.88 -6.11
N LYS A 43 -0.12 9.80 -6.10
CA LYS A 43 -0.06 11.04 -6.88
C LYS A 43 -0.22 12.24 -5.95
N HIS A 44 0.63 13.25 -6.11
CA HIS A 44 0.48 14.53 -5.41
C HIS A 44 -0.37 15.50 -6.23
N LEU A 45 -1.68 15.26 -6.24
CA LEU A 45 -2.66 15.97 -7.06
C LEU A 45 -3.86 16.41 -6.22
N THR A 46 -4.42 17.58 -6.52
CA THR A 46 -5.75 17.97 -6.04
C THR A 46 -6.77 17.51 -7.08
N LEU A 47 -7.71 16.66 -6.69
CA LEU A 47 -8.73 16.10 -7.58
C LEU A 47 -9.80 17.15 -7.90
N ASP A 48 -9.99 17.41 -9.20
CA ASP A 48 -11.17 18.07 -9.75
C ASP A 48 -11.92 17.10 -10.69
N SER A 49 -13.11 17.48 -11.15
CA SER A 49 -13.95 16.62 -12.00
C SER A 49 -13.26 16.21 -13.32
N LYS A 50 -12.41 17.07 -13.89
CA LYS A 50 -11.75 16.82 -15.17
C LYS A 50 -10.59 15.84 -15.00
N LEU A 51 -9.78 16.03 -13.97
CA LEU A 51 -8.67 15.16 -13.63
C LEU A 51 -9.16 13.79 -13.17
N ALA A 52 -10.24 13.74 -12.39
CA ALA A 52 -10.88 12.50 -11.99
C ALA A 52 -11.36 11.68 -13.21
N GLN A 53 -12.03 12.31 -14.18
CA GLN A 53 -12.45 11.63 -15.41
C GLN A 53 -11.26 11.04 -16.16
N THR A 54 -10.16 11.79 -16.26
CA THR A 54 -8.95 11.34 -16.95
C THR A 54 -8.32 10.13 -16.26
N ILE A 55 -8.31 10.09 -14.93
CA ILE A 55 -7.82 8.95 -14.16
C ILE A 55 -8.71 7.72 -14.40
N ILE A 56 -10.05 7.88 -14.41
CA ILE A 56 -10.99 6.78 -14.63
C ILE A 56 -10.80 6.16 -16.02
N ASP A 57 -10.69 6.99 -17.05
CA ASP A 57 -10.57 6.51 -18.42
C ASP A 57 -9.25 5.72 -18.63
N GLN A 58 -8.25 5.95 -17.77
CA GLN A 58 -6.97 5.24 -17.76
C GLN A 58 -6.95 4.01 -16.85
N VAL A 59 -7.90 3.88 -15.92
CA VAL A 59 -7.94 2.78 -14.95
C VAL A 59 -8.99 1.75 -15.39
N GLU A 60 -8.51 0.59 -15.85
CA GLU A 60 -9.37 -0.54 -16.27
C GLU A 60 -9.99 -1.32 -15.09
N SER A 61 -9.68 -0.98 -13.84
CA SER A 61 -10.15 -1.70 -12.66
C SER A 61 -11.53 -1.23 -12.16
N ASP A 62 -12.39 -2.20 -11.81
CA ASP A 62 -13.70 -1.96 -11.19
C ASP A 62 -13.66 -1.97 -9.64
N ASN A 63 -12.47 -2.07 -9.04
CA ASN A 63 -12.29 -2.13 -7.58
C ASN A 63 -11.32 -1.05 -7.10
N ILE A 64 -11.77 0.21 -7.13
CA ILE A 64 -10.91 1.36 -6.78
C ILE A 64 -11.15 1.77 -5.32
N VAL A 65 -10.07 1.93 -4.55
CA VAL A 65 -10.09 2.56 -3.22
C VAL A 65 -9.21 3.79 -3.27
N ILE A 66 -9.74 4.94 -2.86
CA ILE A 66 -9.00 6.20 -2.83
C ILE A 66 -8.61 6.50 -1.40
N VAL A 67 -7.32 6.77 -1.17
CA VAL A 67 -6.83 7.31 0.10
C VAL A 67 -6.50 8.79 -0.12
N CYS A 68 -7.04 9.68 0.71
CA CYS A 68 -6.88 11.12 0.55
C CYS A 68 -6.80 11.86 1.90
N ARG A 69 -6.35 13.12 1.88
CA ARG A 69 -6.41 13.98 3.05
C ARG A 69 -7.86 14.23 3.43
N ASP A 70 -8.11 14.39 4.73
CA ASP A 70 -9.45 14.63 5.26
C ASP A 70 -10.16 15.83 4.61
N ALA A 71 -9.42 16.90 4.32
CA ALA A 71 -9.96 18.11 3.70
C ALA A 71 -10.46 17.88 2.26
N ASP A 72 -9.91 16.89 1.55
CA ASP A 72 -10.21 16.63 0.15
C ASP A 72 -11.36 15.60 -0.01
N ALA A 73 -11.72 14.89 1.07
CA ALA A 73 -12.65 13.76 1.01
C ALA A 73 -14.03 14.12 0.44
N GLU A 74 -14.60 15.26 0.84
CA GLU A 74 -15.92 15.70 0.34
C GLU A 74 -15.87 16.13 -1.12
N VAL A 75 -14.80 16.81 -1.54
CA VAL A 75 -14.60 17.19 -2.95
C VAL A 75 -14.51 15.95 -3.82
N ILE A 76 -13.69 14.97 -3.41
CA ILE A 76 -13.54 13.71 -4.12
C ILE A 76 -14.87 12.96 -4.18
N LYS A 77 -15.62 12.92 -3.08
CA LYS A 77 -16.94 12.28 -3.05
C LYS A 77 -17.91 12.91 -4.05
N VAL A 78 -18.00 14.24 -4.09
CA VAL A 78 -18.85 14.96 -5.06
C VAL A 78 -18.42 14.62 -6.50
N VAL A 79 -17.12 14.69 -6.78
CA VAL A 79 -16.55 14.37 -8.09
C VAL A 79 -16.87 12.92 -8.50
N THR A 80 -16.72 11.96 -7.59
CA THR A 80 -16.98 10.53 -7.84
C THR A 80 -18.46 10.20 -8.05
N GLN A 81 -19.39 11.04 -7.57
CA GLN A 81 -20.82 10.87 -7.78
C GLN A 81 -21.30 11.49 -9.10
N GLN A 82 -20.68 12.59 -9.52
CA GLN A 82 -20.98 13.27 -10.78
C GLN A 82 -20.53 12.46 -12.00
N ILE A 83 -19.45 11.71 -11.81
CA ILE A 83 -18.88 10.83 -12.82
C ILE A 83 -19.39 9.41 -12.53
N SER A 84 -19.54 8.53 -13.51
CA SER A 84 -19.93 7.12 -13.32
C SER A 84 -18.94 6.30 -12.46
N TRP A 85 -18.01 6.96 -11.75
CA TRP A 85 -17.03 6.41 -10.82
C TRP A 85 -17.67 5.69 -9.65
N GLY A 86 -18.85 6.12 -9.20
CA GLY A 86 -19.58 5.52 -8.09
C GLY A 86 -19.85 4.01 -8.24
N LEU A 87 -19.89 3.48 -9.48
CA LEU A 87 -20.07 2.06 -9.75
C LEU A 87 -18.78 1.23 -9.64
N ARG A 88 -17.61 1.85 -9.89
CA ARG A 88 -16.27 1.21 -9.85
C ARG A 88 -15.49 1.48 -8.56
N MET A 89 -15.93 2.49 -7.80
CA MET A 89 -15.30 2.87 -6.55
C MET A 89 -15.88 2.07 -5.38
N ARG A 90 -15.02 1.38 -4.64
CA ARG A 90 -15.39 0.63 -3.43
C ARG A 90 -15.44 1.49 -2.17
N GLY A 91 -14.77 2.64 -2.18
CA GLY A 91 -14.83 3.61 -1.11
C GLY A 91 -13.66 4.60 -1.11
N ILE A 92 -13.81 5.61 -0.25
CA ILE A 92 -12.80 6.60 0.08
C ILE A 92 -12.37 6.32 1.52
N VAL A 93 -11.06 6.33 1.76
CA VAL A 93 -10.44 6.25 3.09
C VAL A 93 -9.75 7.58 3.36
N ARG A 94 -10.09 8.23 4.47
CA ARG A 94 -9.41 9.46 4.89
C ARG A 94 -8.06 9.13 5.51
N GLU A 95 -7.13 10.07 5.41
CA GLU A 95 -5.82 9.97 6.03
C GLU A 95 -5.93 9.72 7.54
N SER A 96 -6.82 10.43 8.24
CA SER A 96 -7.07 10.20 9.66
C SER A 96 -7.57 8.78 9.98
N GLU A 97 -8.40 8.20 9.11
CA GLU A 97 -8.90 6.83 9.25
C GLU A 97 -7.78 5.81 9.02
N LEU A 98 -6.91 6.07 8.03
CA LEU A 98 -5.74 5.24 7.78
C LEU A 98 -4.78 5.28 8.97
N ILE A 99 -4.47 6.47 9.50
CA ILE A 99 -3.65 6.64 10.70
C ILE A 99 -4.29 5.88 11.88
N ASN A 100 -5.60 6.03 12.10
CA ASN A 100 -6.29 5.31 13.16
C ASN A 100 -6.17 3.79 12.99
N TRP A 101 -6.25 3.29 11.77
CA TRP A 101 -6.06 1.87 11.48
C TRP A 101 -4.64 1.42 11.83
N TYR A 102 -3.61 2.18 11.43
CA TYR A 102 -2.22 1.92 11.82
C TYR A 102 -2.05 1.89 13.34
N GLU A 103 -2.58 2.89 14.05
CA GLU A 103 -2.49 2.95 15.50
C GLU A 103 -3.20 1.79 16.19
N ARG A 104 -4.33 1.30 15.65
CA ARG A 104 -5.07 0.20 16.27
C ARG A 104 -4.50 -1.17 15.93
N CYS A 105 -4.14 -1.37 14.67
CA CYS A 105 -3.81 -2.67 14.10
C CYS A 105 -2.31 -2.95 14.14
N LEU A 106 -1.48 -1.92 13.95
CA LEU A 106 -0.03 -2.08 13.85
C LEU A 106 0.70 -1.74 15.15
N ARG A 107 0.27 -0.70 15.87
CA ARG A 107 0.94 -0.24 17.12
C ARG A 107 0.18 -0.53 18.40
N GLY A 108 -1.13 -0.70 18.30
CA GLY A 108 -2.02 -0.73 19.46
C GLY A 108 -2.54 -2.12 19.79
N LYS A 109 -3.82 -2.16 20.17
CA LYS A 109 -4.48 -3.33 20.76
C LYS A 109 -4.30 -4.64 19.97
N PHE A 110 -4.18 -4.56 18.65
CA PHE A 110 -4.12 -5.75 17.79
C PHE A 110 -2.71 -6.01 17.22
N ALA A 111 -1.67 -5.28 17.68
CA ALA A 111 -0.31 -5.42 17.16
C ALA A 111 0.19 -6.87 17.22
N GLU A 112 0.04 -7.56 18.36
CA GLU A 112 0.46 -8.96 18.50
C GLU A 112 -0.24 -9.91 17.53
N GLN A 113 -1.49 -9.62 17.16
CA GLN A 113 -2.32 -10.48 16.32
C GLN A 113 -2.17 -10.16 14.83
N LEU A 114 -1.80 -8.94 14.48
CA LEU A 114 -1.75 -8.45 13.10
C LEU A 114 -0.36 -7.97 12.70
N ALA A 115 0.25 -7.04 13.44
CA ALA A 115 1.57 -6.47 13.14
C ALA A 115 2.66 -7.53 13.07
N HIS A 116 2.89 -8.27 14.17
CA HIS A 116 4.02 -9.20 14.25
C HIS A 116 3.93 -10.31 13.20
N PRO A 117 2.77 -10.99 13.00
CA PRO A 117 2.65 -11.99 11.96
C PRO A 117 2.81 -11.41 10.55
N LEU A 118 2.28 -10.20 10.30
CA LEU A 118 2.39 -9.54 9.00
C LEU A 118 3.85 -9.19 8.68
N MET A 119 4.55 -8.53 9.61
CA MET A 119 5.94 -8.12 9.44
C MET A 119 6.88 -9.32 9.28
N SER A 120 6.69 -10.36 10.09
CA SER A 120 7.45 -11.60 9.96
C SER A 120 7.23 -12.27 8.61
N ARG A 121 5.97 -12.33 8.12
CA ARG A 121 5.67 -12.89 6.79
C ARG A 121 6.30 -12.05 5.68
N LEU A 122 6.17 -10.73 5.71
CA LEU A 122 6.76 -9.83 4.71
C LEU A 122 8.29 -9.99 4.64
N ALA A 123 8.97 -9.96 5.79
CA ALA A 123 10.42 -10.12 5.85
C ALA A 123 10.87 -11.49 5.31
N ASN A 124 10.19 -12.57 5.72
CA ASN A 124 10.48 -13.92 5.23
C ASN A 124 10.22 -14.07 3.73
N SER A 125 9.08 -13.57 3.22
CA SER A 125 8.76 -13.58 1.79
C SER A 125 9.79 -12.81 0.98
N PHE A 126 10.23 -11.65 1.46
CA PHE A 126 11.27 -10.87 0.79
C PHE A 126 12.61 -11.62 0.73
N LYS A 127 13.05 -12.25 1.82
CA LYS A 127 14.29 -13.07 1.83
C LYS A 127 14.20 -14.27 0.88
N LEU A 128 13.03 -14.90 0.78
CA LEU A 128 12.79 -16.00 -0.17
C LEU A 128 12.83 -15.53 -1.62
N GLU A 129 12.23 -14.38 -1.92
CA GLU A 129 12.18 -13.81 -3.27
C GLU A 129 13.55 -13.25 -3.70
N PHE A 130 14.30 -12.66 -2.76
CA PHE A 130 15.60 -12.01 -3.01
C PHE A 130 16.70 -12.53 -2.06
N PRO A 131 17.18 -13.78 -2.20
CA PRO A 131 18.21 -14.34 -1.32
C PRO A 131 19.53 -13.57 -1.31
N GLN A 132 19.83 -12.85 -2.40
CA GLN A 132 21.05 -12.05 -2.55
C GLN A 132 20.93 -10.64 -1.94
N ALA A 133 19.77 -10.27 -1.38
CA ALA A 133 19.58 -8.94 -0.78
C ALA A 133 20.59 -8.65 0.34
N ASN A 134 21.10 -9.68 1.02
CA ASN A 134 22.13 -9.53 2.05
C ASN A 134 23.45 -8.92 1.52
N ALA A 135 23.70 -8.95 0.20
CA ALA A 135 24.87 -8.30 -0.39
C ALA A 135 24.85 -6.77 -0.27
N ILE A 136 23.70 -6.17 0.07
CA ILE A 136 23.60 -4.72 0.29
C ILE A 136 24.10 -4.28 1.68
N VAL A 137 24.31 -5.21 2.62
CA VAL A 137 24.62 -4.88 4.02
C VAL A 137 25.89 -4.03 4.14
N ASP A 138 26.97 -4.40 3.43
CA ASP A 138 28.22 -3.63 3.41
C ASP A 138 27.98 -2.17 2.97
N PHE A 139 27.12 -1.95 1.98
CA PHE A 139 26.72 -0.62 1.52
C PHE A 139 25.90 0.14 2.57
N LEU A 140 25.00 -0.54 3.29
CA LEU A 140 24.21 0.07 4.37
C LEU A 140 25.12 0.49 5.53
N GLU A 141 26.12 -0.31 5.87
CA GLU A 141 27.13 0.00 6.89
C GLU A 141 28.01 1.18 6.48
N GLU A 142 28.56 1.17 5.26
CA GLU A 142 29.37 2.28 4.71
C GLU A 142 28.61 3.61 4.78
N ARG A 143 27.31 3.58 4.47
CA ARG A 143 26.43 4.74 4.50
C ARG A 143 25.85 5.06 5.88
N GLN A 144 26.20 4.29 6.91
CA GLN A 144 25.69 4.41 8.27
C GLN A 144 24.16 4.33 8.37
N TYR A 145 23.50 3.63 7.45
CA TYR A 145 22.04 3.47 7.48
C TYR A 145 21.57 2.55 8.61
N LEU A 146 22.42 1.63 9.08
CA LEU A 146 22.12 0.77 10.21
C LEU A 146 22.04 1.50 11.56
N SER A 147 22.55 2.74 11.65
CA SER A 147 22.48 3.54 12.89
C SER A 147 21.27 4.47 12.94
N ILE A 148 20.46 4.52 11.87
CA ILE A 148 19.26 5.33 11.83
C ILE A 148 18.24 4.75 12.82
N PRO A 149 17.69 5.54 13.75
CA PRO A 149 16.66 5.08 14.66
C PRO A 149 15.46 4.59 13.86
N VAL A 150 15.15 3.30 14.01
CA VAL A 150 13.97 2.69 13.38
C VAL A 150 12.87 2.56 14.44
N ASP A 151 11.64 2.88 14.06
CA ASP A 151 10.45 2.60 14.89
C ASP A 151 10.40 1.10 15.18
N GLN A 152 10.16 0.74 16.45
CA GLN A 152 10.16 -0.65 16.93
C GLN A 152 9.20 -1.54 16.13
N PHE A 153 8.13 -0.97 15.57
CA PHE A 153 7.22 -1.69 14.69
C PHE A 153 7.91 -2.33 13.47
N TRP A 154 8.97 -1.72 12.93
CA TRP A 154 9.69 -2.25 11.77
C TRP A 154 10.80 -3.24 12.12
N ILE A 155 11.06 -3.46 13.42
CA ILE A 155 12.06 -4.41 13.88
C ILE A 155 11.42 -5.79 13.94
N THR A 156 11.97 -6.74 13.20
CA THR A 156 11.50 -8.12 13.20
C THR A 156 12.38 -9.00 14.09
N GLU A 157 11.87 -10.16 14.53
CA GLU A 157 12.67 -11.14 15.30
C GLU A 157 13.92 -11.61 14.56
N ILE A 158 13.93 -11.48 13.24
CA ILE A 158 15.07 -11.77 12.37
C ILE A 158 16.19 -10.76 12.62
N ASP A 159 15.86 -9.48 12.74
CA ASP A 159 16.83 -8.40 13.02
C ASP A 159 17.42 -8.54 14.43
N ILE A 160 16.66 -9.06 15.39
CA ILE A 160 17.11 -9.29 16.78
C ILE A 160 18.15 -10.41 16.86
N LYS A 161 18.04 -11.45 16.01
CA LYS A 161 19.00 -12.57 16.01
C LYS A 161 20.34 -12.22 15.38
N ASP A 162 20.38 -11.24 14.49
CA ASP A 162 21.62 -10.76 13.86
C ASP A 162 22.32 -9.67 14.70
N ILE A 163 21.68 -9.13 15.75
CA ILE A 163 22.25 -8.14 16.69
C ILE A 163 22.77 -8.78 17.99
N ALA A 164 22.38 -10.02 18.28
CA ALA A 164 22.71 -10.72 19.52
C ALA A 164 23.88 -11.71 19.36
N PHE A 165 25.09 -11.22 19.06
CA PHE A 165 26.37 -11.86 19.42
C PHE A 165 27.50 -10.82 19.54
#